data_AF-B5YBC1-F1
#
_entry.id   AF-B5YBC1-F1
#
_cell.length_a   1.000
_cell.length_b   1.000
_cell.length_c   1.000
_cell.angle_alpha   90.00
_cell.angle_beta   90.00
_cell.angle_gamma   90.00
#
_symmetry.space_group_name_H-M   'P 1'
#
loop_
_entity.id
_entity.type
_entity.pdbx_description
1 polymer ?
#
loop_
_entity_poly.entity_id
_entity_poly.type
_entity_poly.pdbx_seq_one_letter_code
_entity_poly.pdbx_strand_id
1 'polypeptide(L)'
;MNLCFNAPLFNWWANVPVGKYSRENIINLLANSYGKMNKTILNGYSSIVETLGKSPIGELLGQGLVERKGKRVISVVKNGGKDISSIVVLYNLYRFSEKRGVYKINLEEIENDELSPQKIFTISSFEVEDILKNSIYDSFFRVGFEERKVSIFLDKGINSISLLKTYVGGL
;
A
#
# COMPACT_ATOMS: atom_id res chain seq x y z
N MET A 1 3.99 -0.40 3.52
CA MET A 1 4.68 0.05 2.29
C MET A 1 6.02 -0.63 2.04
N ASN A 2 7.10 -0.38 2.80
CA ASN A 2 8.42 -1.01 2.54
C ASN A 2 8.35 -2.53 2.44
N LEU A 3 7.53 -3.14 3.28
CA LEU A 3 7.21 -4.55 3.23
C LEU A 3 6.61 -4.98 1.87
N CYS A 4 5.70 -4.20 1.28
CA CYS A 4 5.11 -4.48 -0.03
C CYS A 4 6.09 -4.26 -1.20
N PHE A 5 7.12 -3.43 -1.06
CA PHE A 5 8.13 -3.25 -2.10
C PHE A 5 9.16 -4.40 -2.13
N ASN A 6 9.38 -5.03 -0.98
CA ASN A 6 10.49 -5.97 -0.77
C ASN A 6 10.05 -7.41 -0.48
N ALA A 7 8.80 -7.64 -0.08
CA ALA A 7 8.27 -8.96 0.25
C ALA A 7 7.05 -9.30 -0.64
N PRO A 8 7.21 -10.21 -1.62
CA PRO A 8 6.14 -10.58 -2.55
C PRO A 8 4.84 -11.03 -1.86
N LEU A 9 4.92 -11.69 -0.71
CA LEU A 9 3.75 -12.12 0.06
C LEU A 9 2.87 -10.95 0.52
N PHE A 10 3.49 -9.85 0.97
CA PHE A 10 2.77 -8.67 1.44
C PHE A 10 2.41 -7.71 0.31
N ASN A 11 3.18 -7.73 -0.79
CA ASN A 11 2.73 -7.14 -2.04
C ASN A 11 1.43 -7.79 -2.52
N TRP A 12 1.41 -9.13 -2.58
CA TRP A 12 0.23 -9.90 -2.93
C TRP A 12 -0.97 -9.56 -2.04
N TRP A 13 -0.78 -9.56 -0.71
CA TRP A 13 -1.86 -9.23 0.23
C TRP A 13 -2.41 -7.80 0.05
N ALA A 14 -1.52 -6.82 -0.21
CA ALA A 14 -1.94 -5.46 -0.48
C ALA A 14 -2.85 -5.37 -1.73
N ASN A 15 -2.66 -6.26 -2.69
CA ASN A 15 -3.44 -6.33 -3.93
C ASN A 15 -4.72 -7.18 -3.83
N VAL A 16 -4.91 -7.94 -2.76
CA VAL A 16 -6.20 -8.58 -2.47
C VAL A 16 -7.25 -7.49 -2.21
N PRO A 17 -8.46 -7.56 -2.79
CA PRO A 17 -9.49 -6.54 -2.57
C PRO A 17 -9.89 -6.33 -1.09
N VAL A 18 -10.63 -5.26 -0.81
CA VAL A 18 -11.31 -5.12 0.49
C VAL A 18 -12.29 -6.26 0.70
N GLY A 19 -12.45 -6.68 1.95
CA GLY A 19 -13.37 -7.75 2.28
C GLY A 19 -13.06 -8.46 3.59
N LYS A 20 -13.91 -9.43 3.92
CA LYS A 20 -13.76 -10.32 5.07
C LYS A 20 -13.39 -11.71 4.57
N TYR A 21 -12.23 -12.18 4.99
CA TYR A 21 -11.65 -13.43 4.50
C TYR A 21 -11.53 -14.45 5.62
N SER A 22 -12.08 -15.65 5.41
CA SER A 22 -11.79 -16.79 6.29
C SER A 22 -10.34 -17.28 6.08
N ARG A 23 -9.87 -18.13 7.00
CA ARG A 23 -8.61 -18.85 6.83
C ARG A 23 -8.53 -19.55 5.48
N GLU A 24 -9.57 -20.31 5.15
CA GLU A 24 -9.66 -21.09 3.91
C GLU A 24 -9.67 -20.18 2.69
N ASN A 25 -10.34 -19.03 2.74
CA ASN A 25 -10.32 -18.06 1.64
C ASN A 25 -8.90 -17.56 1.35
N ILE A 26 -8.15 -17.12 2.38
CA ILE A 26 -6.79 -16.60 2.19
C ILE A 26 -5.87 -17.69 1.65
N ILE A 27 -5.94 -18.91 2.22
CA ILE A 27 -5.13 -20.05 1.78
C ILE A 27 -5.42 -20.39 0.31
N ASN A 28 -6.69 -20.43 -0.09
CA ASN A 28 -7.07 -20.74 -1.48
C ASN A 28 -6.64 -19.63 -2.44
N LEU A 29 -6.85 -18.35 -2.09
CA LEU A 29 -6.39 -17.23 -2.92
C LEU A 29 -4.87 -17.25 -3.10
N LEU A 30 -4.12 -17.52 -2.02
CA LEU A 30 -2.67 -17.59 -2.06
C LEU A 30 -2.20 -18.81 -2.88
N ALA A 31 -2.83 -19.97 -2.72
CA ALA A 31 -2.54 -21.16 -3.51
C ALA A 31 -2.81 -20.94 -5.01
N ASN A 32 -3.91 -20.27 -5.35
CA ASN A 32 -4.25 -19.92 -6.73
C ASN A 32 -3.20 -18.98 -7.33
N SER A 33 -2.78 -17.96 -6.59
CA SER A 33 -1.74 -17.02 -7.04
C SER A 33 -0.37 -17.69 -7.19
N TYR A 34 -0.05 -18.69 -6.36
CA TYR A 34 1.21 -19.42 -6.40
C TYR A 34 1.19 -20.61 -7.39
N GLY A 35 0.01 -21.05 -7.83
CA GLY A 35 -0.20 -22.15 -8.76
C GLY A 35 -0.25 -23.55 -8.14
N LYS A 36 -0.12 -23.69 -6.80
CA LYS A 36 -0.27 -24.98 -6.11
C LYS A 36 -0.50 -24.84 -4.60
N MET A 37 -1.18 -25.83 -4.02
CA MET A 37 -1.29 -26.00 -2.57
C MET A 37 -0.06 -26.73 -2.02
N ASN A 38 0.67 -26.12 -1.07
CA ASN A 38 1.80 -26.76 -0.37
C ASN A 38 2.07 -26.12 1.00
N LYS A 39 3.10 -26.60 1.71
CA LYS A 39 3.51 -26.06 3.02
C LYS A 39 3.89 -24.58 2.98
N THR A 40 4.44 -24.09 1.87
CA THR A 40 4.78 -22.67 1.70
C THR A 40 3.54 -21.78 1.75
N ILE A 41 2.39 -22.22 1.21
CA ILE A 41 1.12 -21.50 1.30
C ILE A 41 0.66 -21.37 2.76
N LEU A 42 0.74 -22.46 3.53
CA LEU A 42 0.34 -22.46 4.94
C LEU A 42 1.24 -21.55 5.79
N ASN A 43 2.54 -21.52 5.46
CA ASN A 43 3.49 -20.61 6.09
C ASN A 43 3.20 -19.16 5.70
N GLY A 44 2.93 -18.88 4.42
CA GLY A 44 2.56 -17.54 3.94
C GLY A 44 1.29 -17.01 4.61
N TYR A 45 0.25 -17.84 4.72
CA TYR A 45 -0.95 -17.51 5.49
C TYR A 45 -0.60 -17.14 6.95
N SER A 46 0.23 -17.97 7.60
CA SER A 46 0.61 -17.74 9.00
C SER A 46 1.37 -16.41 9.15
N SER A 47 2.33 -16.14 8.26
CA SER A 47 3.07 -14.88 8.24
C SER A 47 2.16 -13.67 8.05
N ILE A 48 1.20 -13.71 7.12
CA ILE A 48 0.24 -12.61 6.92
C ILE A 48 -0.54 -12.36 8.21
N VAL A 49 -1.17 -13.40 8.77
CA VAL A 49 -2.04 -13.25 9.94
C VAL A 49 -1.27 -12.83 11.18
N GLU A 50 -0.06 -13.33 11.37
CA GLU A 50 0.79 -12.90 12.49
C GLU A 50 1.25 -11.47 12.34
N THR A 51 1.73 -11.06 11.16
CA THR A 51 2.16 -9.68 10.94
C THR A 51 1.00 -8.70 11.08
N LEU A 52 -0.17 -8.98 10.50
CA LEU A 52 -1.33 -8.11 10.63
C LEU A 52 -1.86 -8.07 12.07
N GLY A 53 -1.89 -9.21 12.76
CA GLY A 53 -2.46 -9.30 14.11
C GLY A 53 -1.51 -8.88 15.24
N LYS A 54 -0.21 -8.76 14.99
CA LYS A 54 0.81 -8.37 16.00
C LYS A 54 1.49 -7.04 15.68
N SER A 55 1.10 -6.37 14.61
CA SER A 55 1.65 -5.06 14.26
C SER A 55 0.54 -4.04 14.03
N PRO A 56 0.84 -2.73 14.14
CA PRO A 56 -0.14 -1.68 13.85
C PRO A 56 -0.60 -1.66 12.37
N ILE A 57 0.04 -2.42 11.47
CA ILE A 57 -0.29 -2.43 10.04
C ILE A 57 -1.72 -2.94 9.80
N GLY A 58 -2.15 -3.96 10.54
CA GLY A 58 -3.47 -4.56 10.31
C GLY A 58 -4.61 -3.60 10.64
N GLU A 59 -4.55 -3.01 11.83
CA GLU A 59 -5.60 -2.13 12.38
C GLU A 59 -5.44 -0.68 11.89
N LEU A 60 -4.29 -0.04 12.12
CA LEU A 60 -4.13 1.40 11.84
C LEU A 60 -4.09 1.71 10.34
N LEU A 61 -3.56 0.81 9.51
CA LEU A 61 -3.51 1.00 8.05
C LEU A 61 -4.64 0.28 7.32
N GLY A 62 -5.60 -0.28 8.06
CA GLY A 62 -6.75 -1.00 7.52
C GLY A 62 -6.42 -2.19 6.61
N GLN A 63 -5.21 -2.73 6.73
CA GLN A 63 -4.74 -3.85 5.90
C GLN A 63 -5.26 -5.20 6.38
N GLY A 64 -5.84 -5.28 7.58
CA GLY A 64 -6.50 -6.49 8.04
C GLY A 64 -6.63 -6.55 9.56
N LEU A 65 -7.84 -6.36 10.06
CA LEU A 65 -8.17 -6.66 11.45
C LEU A 65 -8.34 -8.18 11.62
N VAL A 66 -7.50 -8.80 12.44
CA VAL A 66 -7.53 -10.25 12.68
C VAL A 66 -8.52 -10.58 13.79
N GLU A 67 -9.67 -11.15 13.43
CA GLU A 67 -10.69 -11.61 14.39
C GLU A 67 -10.35 -13.01 14.92
N ARG A 68 -10.44 -13.21 16.24
CA ARG A 68 -10.11 -14.47 16.90
C ARG A 68 -11.20 -14.96 17.84
N LYS A 69 -11.37 -16.29 17.91
CA LYS A 69 -12.12 -16.99 18.96
C LYS A 69 -11.13 -17.86 19.73
N GLY A 70 -10.72 -17.40 20.91
CA GLY A 70 -9.59 -17.96 21.62
C GLY A 70 -8.32 -17.86 20.76
N LYS A 71 -7.61 -18.99 20.57
CA LYS A 71 -6.40 -19.04 19.72
C LYS A 71 -6.70 -19.13 18.22
N ARG A 72 -7.93 -19.46 17.83
CA ARG A 72 -8.30 -19.66 16.42
C ARG A 72 -8.61 -18.33 15.75
N VAL A 73 -8.03 -18.10 14.57
CA VAL A 73 -8.38 -17.00 13.67
C VAL A 73 -9.68 -17.36 12.97
N ILE A 74 -10.68 -16.49 13.11
CA ILE A 74 -12.00 -16.65 12.47
C ILE A 74 -11.97 -15.99 11.10
N SER A 75 -11.46 -14.76 11.04
CA SER A 75 -11.40 -13.99 9.80
C SER A 75 -10.30 -12.92 9.86
N VAL A 76 -9.99 -12.37 8.69
CA VAL A 76 -9.23 -11.13 8.52
C VAL A 76 -10.11 -10.15 7.75
N VAL A 77 -10.35 -8.97 8.33
CA VAL A 77 -11.20 -7.92 7.75
C VAL A 77 -10.32 -6.80 7.19
N LYS A 78 -10.26 -6.69 5.86
CA LYS A 78 -9.51 -5.63 5.16
C LYS A 78 -10.47 -4.52 4.74
N ASN A 79 -10.28 -3.32 5.29
CA ASN A 79 -11.17 -2.17 5.09
C ASN A 79 -10.52 -1.04 4.26
N GLY A 80 -9.21 -1.10 4.08
CA GLY A 80 -8.41 -0.02 3.50
C GLY A 80 -8.04 1.06 4.51
N GLY A 81 -6.98 1.81 4.18
CA GLY A 81 -6.43 2.82 5.06
C GLY A 81 -7.34 4.05 5.13
N LYS A 82 -7.50 4.60 6.34
CA LYS A 82 -8.15 5.89 6.57
C LYS A 82 -7.13 6.88 7.11
N ASP A 83 -7.35 8.16 6.87
CA ASP A 83 -6.55 9.26 7.41
C ASP A 83 -5.04 9.12 7.12
N ILE A 84 -4.70 8.71 5.90
CA ILE A 84 -3.32 8.49 5.49
C ILE A 84 -2.63 9.85 5.30
N SER A 85 -1.55 10.07 6.04
CA SER A 85 -0.77 11.30 5.93
C SER A 85 -0.19 11.51 4.52
N SER A 86 -0.21 12.74 4.04
CA SER A 86 0.30 13.10 2.71
C SER A 86 1.78 12.76 2.53
N ILE A 87 2.61 12.86 3.57
CA ILE A 87 4.02 12.45 3.50
C ILE A 87 4.18 10.95 3.23
N VAL A 88 3.24 10.13 3.72
CA VAL A 88 3.25 8.68 3.52
C VAL A 88 2.85 8.36 2.08
N VAL A 89 1.83 9.02 1.52
CA VAL A 89 1.48 8.89 0.10
C VAL A 89 2.63 9.36 -0.79
N LEU A 90 3.23 10.51 -0.48
CA LEU A 90 4.35 11.06 -1.24
C LEU A 90 5.57 10.14 -1.19
N TYR A 91 5.90 9.59 -0.01
CA TYR A 91 6.96 8.59 0.12
C TYR A 91 6.71 7.37 -0.75
N ASN A 92 5.46 6.89 -0.84
CA ASN A 92 5.09 5.81 -1.76
C ASN A 92 5.37 6.17 -3.21
N LEU A 93 4.91 7.35 -3.65
CA LEU A 93 5.09 7.79 -5.03
C LEU A 93 6.56 7.97 -5.40
N TYR A 94 7.41 8.46 -4.49
CA TYR A 94 8.85 8.51 -4.71
C TYR A 94 9.46 7.10 -4.83
N ARG A 95 9.09 6.18 -3.94
CA ARG A 95 9.56 4.77 -4.02
C ARG A 95 9.09 4.07 -5.30
N PHE A 96 7.87 4.36 -5.73
CA PHE A 96 7.32 3.92 -7.00
C PHE A 96 8.14 4.46 -8.16
N SER A 97 8.40 5.78 -8.16
CA SER A 97 9.16 6.47 -9.19
C SER A 97 10.59 5.95 -9.33
N GLU A 98 11.28 5.77 -8.21
CA GLU A 98 12.64 5.20 -8.18
C GLU A 98 12.68 3.79 -8.78
N LYS A 99 11.65 2.98 -8.53
CA LYS A 99 11.57 1.61 -9.04
C LYS A 99 11.13 1.53 -10.51
N ARG A 100 10.28 2.47 -10.96
CA ARG A 100 9.69 2.48 -12.32
C ARG A 100 10.41 3.41 -13.30
N GLY A 101 11.24 4.33 -12.81
CA GLY A 101 11.94 5.33 -13.63
C GLY A 101 11.05 6.48 -14.13
N VAL A 102 9.86 6.66 -13.56
CA VAL A 102 8.89 7.68 -13.99
C VAL A 102 8.62 8.68 -12.87
N TYR A 103 8.62 9.97 -13.17
CA TYR A 103 8.41 11.05 -12.19
C TYR A 103 7.23 11.96 -12.54
N LYS A 104 6.61 11.72 -13.70
CA LYS A 104 5.28 12.20 -14.04
C LYS A 104 4.37 10.98 -13.91
N ILE A 105 3.46 11.01 -12.94
CA ILE A 105 2.59 9.89 -12.59
C ILE A 105 1.16 10.30 -12.84
N ASN A 106 0.51 9.66 -13.81
CA ASN A 106 -0.94 9.75 -13.96
C ASN A 106 -1.61 8.79 -12.95
N LEU A 107 -2.48 9.29 -12.08
CA LEU A 107 -3.04 8.49 -10.99
C LEU A 107 -3.96 7.37 -11.50
N GLU A 108 -4.77 7.64 -12.52
CA GLU A 108 -5.67 6.64 -13.09
C GLU A 108 -4.90 5.53 -13.83
N GLU A 109 -3.80 5.87 -14.48
CA GLU A 109 -2.98 4.89 -15.22
C GLU A 109 -2.25 3.91 -14.30
N ILE A 110 -1.85 4.35 -13.10
CA ILE A 110 -1.16 3.49 -12.14
C ILE A 110 -2.11 2.81 -11.14
N GLU A 111 -3.41 3.06 -11.19
CA GLU A 111 -4.36 2.56 -10.19
C GLU A 111 -4.30 1.04 -10.02
N ASN A 112 -3.99 0.31 -11.10
CA ASN A 112 -3.84 -1.15 -11.09
C ASN A 112 -2.41 -1.66 -10.91
N ASP A 113 -1.41 -0.78 -10.81
CA ASP A 113 -0.05 -1.19 -10.52
C ASP A 113 0.08 -1.70 -9.08
N GLU A 114 0.72 -2.86 -8.89
CA GLU A 114 0.84 -3.53 -7.60
C GLU A 114 1.56 -2.72 -6.51
N LEU A 115 2.31 -1.69 -6.90
CA LEU A 115 3.07 -0.80 -6.01
C LEU A 115 2.49 0.60 -5.92
N SER A 116 1.36 0.86 -6.59
CA SER A 116 0.68 2.14 -6.50
C SER A 116 0.20 2.42 -5.07
N PRO A 117 0.03 3.70 -4.69
CA PRO A 117 -0.57 4.03 -3.41
C PRO A 117 -2.00 3.48 -3.31
N GLN A 118 -2.74 3.42 -4.42
CA GLN A 118 -4.09 2.87 -4.47
C GLN A 118 -4.13 1.41 -4.03
N LYS A 119 -3.21 0.56 -4.52
CA LYS A 119 -3.12 -0.84 -4.08
C LYS A 119 -2.57 -0.96 -2.67
N ILE A 120 -1.45 -0.30 -2.38
CA ILE A 120 -0.74 -0.45 -1.10
C ILE A 120 -1.56 0.04 0.09
N PHE A 121 -2.36 1.09 -0.10
CA PHE A 121 -3.19 1.64 0.96
C PHE A 121 -4.67 1.32 0.80
N THR A 122 -5.06 0.76 -0.34
CA THR A 122 -6.45 0.43 -0.64
C THR A 122 -7.34 1.68 -0.61
N ILE A 123 -6.92 2.67 -1.39
CA ILE A 123 -7.59 3.97 -1.58
C ILE A 123 -7.76 4.23 -3.08
N SER A 124 -8.68 5.12 -3.45
CA SER A 124 -8.93 5.52 -4.83
C SER A 124 -7.95 6.58 -5.33
N SER A 125 -7.88 6.76 -6.65
CA SER A 125 -7.12 7.86 -7.26
C SER A 125 -7.59 9.24 -6.78
N PHE A 126 -8.89 9.41 -6.54
CA PHE A 126 -9.46 10.64 -5.97
C PHE A 126 -8.94 10.90 -4.56
N GLU A 127 -8.88 9.87 -3.70
CA GLU A 127 -8.34 10.01 -2.34
C GLU A 127 -6.84 10.35 -2.37
N VAL A 128 -6.06 9.75 -3.26
CA VAL A 128 -4.63 10.10 -3.45
C VAL A 128 -4.49 11.57 -3.86
N GLU A 129 -5.29 12.03 -4.82
CA GLU A 129 -5.31 13.42 -5.27
C GLU A 129 -5.67 14.37 -4.12
N ASP A 130 -6.75 14.10 -3.39
CA ASP A 130 -7.23 14.95 -2.30
C ASP A 130 -6.19 15.04 -1.17
N ILE A 131 -5.59 13.91 -0.77
CA ILE A 131 -4.51 13.88 0.22
C ILE A 131 -3.33 14.76 -0.20
N LEU A 132 -2.94 14.72 -1.48
CA LEU A 132 -1.80 15.47 -1.99
C LEU A 132 -2.13 16.96 -2.19
N LYS A 133 -3.31 17.31 -2.69
CA LYS A 133 -3.74 18.71 -2.83
C LYS A 133 -3.72 19.46 -1.50
N ASN A 134 -4.03 18.77 -0.41
CA ASN A 134 -4.03 19.33 0.94
C ASN A 134 -2.68 19.14 1.66
N SER A 135 -1.62 18.75 0.94
CA SER A 135 -0.30 18.53 1.51
C SER A 135 0.45 19.84 1.76
N ILE A 136 1.17 19.91 2.89
CA ILE A 136 2.13 20.99 3.18
C ILE A 136 3.51 20.75 2.53
N TYR A 137 3.68 19.66 1.78
CA TYR A 137 4.93 19.24 1.13
C TYR A 137 4.97 19.58 -0.37
N ASP A 138 4.30 20.67 -0.76
CA ASP A 138 4.16 21.11 -2.16
C ASP A 138 5.49 21.50 -2.84
N SER A 139 6.56 21.71 -2.08
CA SER A 139 7.92 21.90 -2.62
C SER A 139 8.49 20.64 -3.28
N PHE A 140 7.96 19.46 -2.95
CA PHE A 140 8.45 18.17 -3.44
C PHE A 140 7.70 17.62 -4.65
N PHE A 141 6.57 18.22 -5.02
CA PHE A 141 5.77 17.76 -6.14
C PHE A 141 4.83 18.85 -6.66
N ARG A 142 4.29 18.67 -7.85
CA ARG A 142 3.19 19.49 -8.38
C ARG A 142 2.04 18.61 -8.81
N VAL A 143 0.82 19.07 -8.60
CA VAL A 143 -0.39 18.47 -9.18
C VAL A 143 -0.71 19.20 -10.47
N GLY A 144 -0.82 18.47 -11.57
CA GLY A 144 -1.26 19.02 -12.86
C GLY A 144 -2.45 18.26 -13.41
N PHE A 145 -3.20 18.93 -14.28
CA PHE A 145 -4.37 18.40 -14.96
C PHE A 145 -4.09 18.38 -16.45
N GLU A 146 -4.10 17.19 -17.03
CA GLU A 146 -3.93 16.99 -18.47
C GLU A 146 -5.06 16.09 -18.96
N GLU A 147 -5.77 16.51 -20.01
CA GLU A 147 -6.84 15.71 -20.62
C GLU A 147 -7.91 15.20 -19.64
N ARG A 148 -8.24 16.02 -18.62
CA ARG A 148 -9.16 15.69 -17.51
C ARG A 148 -8.68 14.59 -16.56
N LYS A 149 -7.40 14.22 -16.62
CA LYS A 149 -6.77 13.29 -15.70
C LYS A 149 -5.78 14.01 -14.78
N VAL A 150 -5.57 13.44 -13.60
CA VAL A 150 -4.68 14.00 -12.59
C VAL A 150 -3.28 13.41 -12.73
N SER A 151 -2.29 14.28 -12.87
CA SER A 151 -0.88 13.90 -12.89
C SER A 151 -0.11 14.52 -11.73
N ILE A 152 0.69 13.71 -11.06
CA ILE A 152 1.63 14.13 -10.02
C ILE A 152 3.03 14.20 -10.63
N PHE A 153 3.64 15.37 -10.55
CA PHE A 153 5.00 15.64 -11.03
C PHE A 153 5.93 15.71 -9.83
N LEU A 154 6.72 14.67 -9.60
CA LEU A 154 7.70 14.63 -8.52
C LEU A 154 9.01 15.31 -8.91
N ASP A 155 9.70 15.89 -7.93
CA ASP A 155 11.05 16.43 -8.14
C ASP A 155 12.08 15.30 -8.29
N LYS A 156 12.68 15.20 -9.48
CA LYS A 156 13.74 14.22 -9.79
C LYS A 156 15.03 14.41 -8.99
N GLY A 157 15.28 15.62 -8.47
CA GLY A 157 16.44 15.91 -7.64
C GLY A 157 16.35 15.31 -6.24
N ILE A 158 15.18 14.79 -5.86
CA ILE A 158 14.88 14.28 -4.53
C ILE A 158 14.63 12.78 -4.60
N ASN A 159 15.05 12.08 -3.56
CA ASN A 159 14.76 10.66 -3.39
C ASN A 159 13.87 10.44 -2.15
N SER A 160 13.27 9.26 -2.07
CA SER A 160 12.34 8.86 -1.01
C SER A 160 12.93 8.99 0.39
N ILE A 161 14.25 8.82 0.55
CA ILE A 161 14.95 8.96 1.84
C ILE A 161 15.16 10.43 2.18
N SER A 162 15.55 11.26 1.21
CA SER A 162 15.72 12.70 1.39
C SER A 162 14.40 13.36 1.81
N LEU A 163 13.27 12.96 1.22
CA LEU A 163 11.94 13.40 1.63
C LEU A 163 11.68 13.13 3.13
N LEU A 164 11.99 11.91 3.60
CA LEU A 164 11.81 11.56 5.01
C LEU A 164 12.73 12.34 5.94
N LYS A 165 13.97 12.63 5.52
CA LYS A 165 14.89 13.45 6.31
C LYS A 165 14.34 14.85 6.55
N THR A 166 13.77 15.48 5.53
CA THR A 166 13.13 16.78 5.68
C THR A 166 11.91 16.71 6.61
N TYR A 167 11.12 15.64 6.53
CA TYR A 167 9.97 15.44 7.43
C TYR A 167 10.35 15.32 8.91
N VAL A 168 11.43 14.59 9.23
CA VAL A 168 11.86 14.36 10.62
C VAL A 168 12.62 15.57 11.21
N GLY A 169 12.75 16.67 10.45
CA GLY A 169 13.44 17.89 10.89
C GLY A 169 14.96 17.84 10.73
N GLY A 170 15.49 16.96 9.87
CA GLY A 170 16.91 16.89 9.57
C GLY A 170 17.32 17.96 8.55
N LEU A 171 17.73 19.12 9.05
CA LEU A 171 18.70 20.01 8.39
C LEU A 171 20.11 19.71 8.92
#